data_AF-A0A6M0M9J7-F1
#
_entry.id   AF-A0A6M0M9J7-F1
#
_cell.length_a   1.000
_cell.length_b   1.000
_cell.length_c   1.000
_cell.angle_alpha   90.00
_cell.angle_beta   90.00
_cell.angle_gamma   90.00
#
_symmetry.space_group_name_H-M   'P 1'
#
loop_
_entity.id
_entity.type
_entity.pdbx_description
1 polymer ?
#
loop_
_entity_poly.entity_id
_entity_poly.type
_entity_poly.pdbx_seq_one_letter_code
_entity_poly.pdbx_strand_id
1 'polypeptide(L)' 'MVKYSIELKQRVIQDYLSGKGGSTYLAKLHNVGSSSQVRHWIRNYRAEGLPTAHSKVNKNYSMELKENAVQCYLTTDL' A
#
# COMPACT_ATOMS: atom_id res chain seq x y z
N MET A 1 7.37 -5.73 5.81
CA MET A 1 6.23 -5.73 6.75
C MET A 1 5.38 -4.49 6.53
N VAL A 2 4.05 -4.61 6.64
CA VAL A 2 3.17 -3.44 6.71
C VAL A 2 3.27 -2.89 8.13
N LYS A 3 3.92 -1.74 8.31
CA LYS A 3 4.17 -1.12 9.63
C LYS A 3 2.91 -0.51 10.26
N TYR A 4 1.92 -0.13 9.45
CA TYR A 4 0.70 0.55 9.89
C TYR A 4 -0.53 -0.15 9.31
N SER A 5 -1.48 -0.50 10.19
CA SER A 5 -2.75 -1.11 9.79
C SER A 5 -3.56 -0.17 8.88
N ILE A 6 -4.44 -0.76 8.07
CA ILE A 6 -5.32 0.00 7.16
C ILE A 6 -6.27 0.89 7.97
N GLU A 7 -6.79 0.37 9.08
CA GLU A 7 -7.64 1.10 10.02
C GLU A 7 -6.99 2.39 10.51
N LEU A 8 -5.70 2.33 10.87
CA LEU A 8 -4.95 3.51 11.30
C LEU A 8 -4.83 4.54 10.17
N LYS A 9 -4.55 4.09 8.95
CA LYS A 9 -4.49 4.98 7.78
C LYS A 9 -5.83 5.65 7.50
N GLN A 10 -6.93 4.89 7.58
CA GLN A 10 -8.28 5.41 7.38
C GLN A 10 -8.65 6.44 8.46
N ARG A 11 -8.35 6.16 9.74
CA ARG A 11 -8.58 7.11 10.84
C ARG A 11 -7.81 8.41 10.65
N VAL A 12 -6.54 8.33 10.24
CA VAL A 12 -5.71 9.51 9.93
C VAL A 12 -6.33 10.35 8.80
N ILE A 13 -6.83 9.72 7.74
CA ILE A 13 -7.48 10.42 6.62
C ILE A 13 -8.82 11.05 7.07
N GLN A 14 -9.61 10.35 7.87
CA GLN A 14 -10.86 10.90 8.41
C GLN A 14 -10.62 12.12 9.31
N ASP A 15 -9.57 12.09 10.13
CA ASP A 15 -9.15 13.23 10.94
C ASP A 15 -8.65 14.41 10.08
N TYR A 16 -7.99 14.11 8.96
CA TYR A 16 -7.63 15.11 7.97
C TYR A 16 -8.87 15.76 7.32
N LEU A 17 -9.86 14.94 6.94
CA LEU A 17 -11.11 15.41 6.31
C LEU A 17 -11.98 16.23 7.27
N SER A 18 -11.97 15.90 8.57
CA SER A 18 -12.64 16.69 9.61
C SER A 18 -11.92 18.00 9.95
N GLY A 19 -10.78 18.29 9.32
CA GLY A 19 -10.07 19.55 9.51
C GLY A 19 -9.31 19.65 10.84
N LYS A 20 -9.06 18.54 11.54
CA LYS A 20 -8.39 18.54 12.85
C LYS A 20 -6.95 19.07 12.83
N GLY A 21 -6.31 19.12 11.66
CA GLY A 21 -5.00 19.75 11.50
C GLY A 21 -4.20 19.25 10.31
N GLY A 22 -2.98 19.77 10.19
CA GLY A 22 -2.03 19.39 9.14
C GLY A 22 -1.34 18.04 9.38
N SER A 23 -0.60 17.57 8.39
CA SER A 23 0.06 16.25 8.41
C SER A 23 1.01 16.03 9.60
N THR A 24 1.68 17.07 10.08
CA THR A 24 2.58 16.98 11.26
C THR A 24 1.81 16.79 12.55
N TYR A 25 0.66 17.44 12.69
CA TYR A 25 -0.22 17.27 13.84
C TYR A 25 -0.82 15.86 13.85
N LEU A 26 -1.35 15.42 12.72
CA LEU A 26 -1.92 14.07 12.57
C LEU A 26 -0.88 12.97 12.80
N ALA A 27 0.36 13.19 12.38
CA ALA A 27 1.45 12.25 12.64
C ALA A 27 1.72 12.08 14.14
N LYS A 28 1.74 13.19 14.90
CA LYS A 28 1.88 13.12 16.37
C LYS A 28 0.66 12.48 17.03
N LEU A 29 -0.55 12.87 16.62
CA LEU A 29 -1.81 12.35 17.17
C LEU A 29 -1.93 10.84 17.04
N HIS A 30 -1.55 10.29 15.89
CA HIS A 30 -1.62 8.85 15.60
C HIS A 30 -0.30 8.10 15.81
N ASN A 31 0.68 8.74 16.47
CA ASN A 31 2.01 8.18 16.73
C ASN A 31 2.70 7.61 15.47
N VAL A 32 2.51 8.29 14.35
CA VAL A 32 3.19 7.99 13.09
C VAL A 32 4.52 8.74 13.10
N GLY A 33 5.62 8.00 13.16
CA GLY A 33 6.96 8.57 13.30
C GLY A 33 7.42 9.50 12.15
N SER A 34 6.66 9.61 11.06
CA SER A 34 6.99 10.48 9.94
C SER A 34 5.76 11.24 9.41
N SER A 35 5.80 12.57 9.45
CA SER A 35 4.79 13.43 8.85
C SER A 35 4.73 13.30 7.32
N SER A 36 5.84 12.94 6.69
CA SER A 36 5.89 12.62 5.25
C SER A 36 5.04 11.40 4.91
N GLN A 37 4.98 10.41 5.80
CA GLN A 37 4.13 9.23 5.61
C GLN A 37 2.64 9.61 5.58
N VAL A 38 2.22 10.52 6.46
CA VAL A 38 0.84 11.04 6.50
C VAL A 38 0.53 11.84 5.24
N ARG A 39 1.44 12.71 4.78
CA ARG A 39 1.27 13.42 3.50
C ARG A 39 1.09 12.47 2.32
N HIS A 40 1.87 11.38 2.30
CA HIS A 40 1.74 10.37 1.26
C HIS A 40 0.37 9.69 1.30
N TRP A 41 -0.15 9.33 2.48
CA TRP A 41 -1.50 8.76 2.60
C TRP A 41 -2.60 9.73 2.14
N ILE A 42 -2.50 11.00 2.50
CA ILE A 42 -3.44 12.04 2.06
C ILE A 42 -3.37 12.23 0.53
N ARG A 43 -2.17 12.22 -0.05
CA ARG A 43 -1.98 12.33 -1.50
C ARG A 43 -2.57 11.13 -2.24
N ASN A 44 -2.28 9.91 -1.80
CA ASN A 44 -2.85 8.70 -2.40
C ASN A 44 -4.38 8.73 -2.24
N TYR A 45 -4.89 9.19 -1.09
CA TYR A 45 -6.32 9.37 -0.91
C TYR A 45 -6.96 10.32 -1.92
N ARG A 46 -6.31 11.44 -2.21
CA ARG A 46 -6.80 12.40 -3.22
C ARG A 46 -6.75 11.84 -4.65
N ALA A 47 -5.85 10.91 -4.93
CA ALA A 47 -5.67 10.32 -6.26
C ALA A 47 -6.57 9.10 -6.50
N GLU A 48 -6.67 8.19 -5.52
CA GLU A 48 -7.28 6.87 -5.67
C GLU A 48 -8.45 6.63 -4.71
N GLY A 49 -8.71 7.53 -3.75
CA GLY A 49 -9.74 7.37 -2.72
C GLY A 49 -9.25 6.63 -1.47
N LEU A 50 -10.18 6.03 -0.71
CA LEU A 50 -9.82 5.40 0.58
C LEU A 50 -8.76 4.31 0.41
N PRO A 51 -7.74 4.25 1.29
CA PRO A 51 -6.74 3.21 1.23
C PRO A 51 -7.40 1.85 1.44
N THR A 52 -7.53 1.10 0.35
CA THR A 52 -7.95 -0.29 0.38
C THR A 52 -6.78 -1.16 0.85
N ALA A 53 -7.10 -2.34 1.36
CA ALA A 53 -6.10 -3.37 1.59
C ALA A 53 -5.44 -3.73 0.26
N HIS A 54 -4.30 -3.10 -0.08
CA HIS A 54 -3.39 -3.70 -1.04
C HIS A 54 -2.75 -4.90 -0.33
N SER A 55 -3.51 -5.99 -0.26
CA SER A 55 -2.90 -7.29 -0.05
C SER A 55 -1.85 -7.43 -1.13
N LYS A 56 -0.60 -7.71 -0.76
CA LYS A 56 0.30 -8.37 -1.69
C LYS A 56 -0.39 -9.68 -2.00
N VAL A 57 -1.20 -9.70 -3.07
CA VAL A 57 -1.77 -10.95 -3.56
C VAL A 57 -0.55 -11.75 -3.93
N ASN A 58 -0.27 -12.80 -3.16
CA ASN A 58 0.78 -13.72 -3.53
C ASN A 58 0.30 -14.29 -4.87
N LYS A 59 0.93 -13.88 -5.98
CA LYS A 59 0.57 -14.37 -7.31
C LYS A 59 0.86 -15.85 -7.29
N ASN A 60 -0.16 -16.67 -7.00
CA ASN A 60 -0.04 -18.11 -7.03
C ASN A 60 -0.07 -18.48 -8.52
N TYR A 61 1.10 -18.40 -9.15
CA TYR A 61 1.26 -18.77 -10.55
C TYR A 61 0.91 -20.24 -10.72
N SER A 62 0.05 -20.54 -11.70
CA SER A 62 -0.33 -21.91 -12.03
C SER A 62 0.90 -22.75 -12.36
N MET A 63 0.81 -24.05 -12.09
CA MET A 63 1.86 -25.02 -12.43
C MET A 63 2.23 -24.93 -13.91
N GLU A 64 1.21 -24.83 -14.78
CA GLU A 64 1.34 -24.67 -16.22
C GLU A 64 2.16 -23.43 -16.64
N LEU A 65 1.95 -22.28 -15.97
CA LEU A 65 2.72 -21.07 -16.28
C LEU A 65 4.18 -21.19 -15.84
N LYS A 66 4.46 -21.94 -14.78
CA LYS A 66 5.84 -22.25 -14.36
C LYS A 66 6.50 -23.24 -15.32
N GLU A 67 5.77 -24.24 -15.80
CA GLU A 67 6.25 -25.23 -16.79
C GLU A 67 6.56 -24.57 -18.13
N ASN A 68 5.68 -23.70 -18.64
CA ASN A 68 5.91 -22.93 -19.86
C ASN A 68 7.18 -22.06 -19.77
N ALA A 69 7.43 -21.42 -18.62
CA ALA A 69 8.64 -20.62 -18.44
C ALA A 69 9.92 -21.47 -18.52
N VAL A 70 9.90 -22.69 -17.97
CA VAL A 70 11.03 -23.64 -18.05
C VAL A 70 11.20 -24.17 -19.47
N GLN A 71 10.10 -24.52 -20.14
CA GLN A 71 10.13 -24.97 -21.53
C GLN A 71 10.71 -23.90 -22.45
N CYS A 72 10.27 -22.65 -22.36
CA CYS A 72 10.80 -21.56 -23.17
C CYS A 72 12.33 -21.43 -23.01
N TYR A 73 12.86 -21.53 -21.80
CA TYR A 73 14.31 -21.46 -21.59
C TYR A 73 15.04 -22.62 -22.29
N LEU A 74 14.55 -23.85 -22.14
CA LEU A 74 15.15 -25.04 -22.76
C LEU A 74 15.06 -25.03 -24.29
N THR A 75 14.00 -24.46 -24.87
CA THR A 75 13.80 -24.40 -26.32
C THR A 75 14.57 -23.26 -26.99
N THR A 76 15.08 -22.29 -26.23
CA THR A 76 15.86 -21.17 -26.78
C THR A 76 17.35 -21.52 -26.94
N ASP A 77 17.79 -22.65 -26.38
CA ASP A 77 19.16 -23.18 -26.44
C ASP A 77 19.38 -24.20 -27.59
N LEU A 78 18.50 -24.19 -28.60
CA LEU A 78 18.57 -25.00 -29.84
C LEU A 78 18.62 -24.10 -31.07
#